data_AF-A0A8D8AET1-F1
#
_entry.id   AF-A0A8D8AET1-F1
#
_cell.length_a   1.000
_cell.length_b   1.000
_cell.length_c   1.000
_cell.angle_alpha   90.00
_cell.angle_beta   90.00
_cell.angle_gamma   90.00
#
_symmetry.space_group_name_H-M   'P 1'
#
loop_
_entity.id
_entity.type
_entity.pdbx_description
1 polymer ?
#
loop_
_entity_poly.entity_id
_entity_poly.type
_entity_poly.pdbx_seq_one_letter_code
_entity_poly.pdbx_strand_id
1 'polypeptide(L)'
;MAAGLLVVLIDLPYDIVSVKFVHWTWHDTDPNIADRHYWVPWNSYYFHATFAFAFSFWFHNVRKWIDRRKLDRWQAGSVKAELAAVLVAALLSFPGGALLFIPLYHPFHDFFGVPGEVTAVTLLFVFLTTLWKFDRKSNRRLPEKLDTMGRALMAHLVLHYATFFAMVIFLNPEDVVAAGLHEPIGDCTARTPVHTVLKTLEKRTYLCAADYDEKYFDFHCLDRVPREGSYWYTICGTPFENRAEYVLVMMLISFVAMMAFRSIHFDYDVRFEIYDLVRKDKSGKQQSSVGSKQSKKNK
;
A
#
# COMPACT_ATOMS: atom_id res chain seq x y z
N MET A 1 10.59 1.57 2.05
CA MET A 1 10.06 0.28 1.58
C MET A 1 8.98 -0.22 2.52
N ALA A 2 9.24 -0.33 3.84
CA ALA A 2 8.20 -0.68 4.83
C ALA A 2 6.91 0.15 4.68
N ALA A 3 7.02 1.48 4.68
CA ALA A 3 5.87 2.37 4.50
C ALA A 3 5.11 2.11 3.18
N GLY A 4 5.84 1.89 2.08
CA GLY A 4 5.23 1.56 0.78
C GLY A 4 4.44 0.25 0.80
N LEU A 5 5.03 -0.81 1.37
CA LEU A 5 4.35 -2.11 1.51
C LEU A 5 3.11 -1.99 2.40
N LEU A 6 3.21 -1.30 3.53
CA LEU A 6 2.10 -1.13 4.46
C LEU A 6 0.96 -0.33 3.85
N VAL A 7 1.26 0.74 3.10
CA VAL A 7 0.23 1.52 2.40
C VAL A 7 -0.52 0.64 1.41
N VAL A 8 0.17 -0.14 0.56
CA VAL A 8 -0.51 -1.05 -0.38
C VAL A 8 -1.36 -2.09 0.34
N LEU A 9 -0.87 -2.68 1.43
CA LEU A 9 -1.64 -3.67 2.18
C LEU A 9 -2.92 -3.08 2.80
N ILE A 10 -2.88 -1.82 3.24
CA ILE A 10 -4.05 -1.10 3.78
C ILE A 10 -5.02 -0.74 2.65
N ASP A 11 -4.48 -0.36 1.50
CA ASP A 11 -5.22 0.16 0.36
C ASP A 11 -5.95 -0.93 -0.44
N LEU A 12 -5.34 -2.12 -0.60
CA LEU A 12 -5.92 -3.26 -1.32
C LEU A 12 -7.39 -3.57 -1.01
N PRO A 13 -7.82 -3.78 0.25
CA PRO A 13 -9.22 -4.06 0.54
C PRO A 13 -10.13 -2.85 0.26
N TYR A 14 -9.63 -1.64 0.46
CA TYR A 14 -10.36 -0.41 0.18
C TYR A 14 -10.63 -0.28 -1.31
N ASP A 15 -9.60 -0.41 -2.14
CA ASP A 15 -9.68 -0.28 -3.60
C ASP A 15 -10.57 -1.36 -4.23
N ILE A 16 -10.33 -2.63 -3.90
CA ILE A 16 -11.07 -3.76 -4.51
C ILE A 16 -12.57 -3.70 -4.18
N VAL A 17 -12.90 -3.44 -2.91
CA VAL A 17 -14.30 -3.42 -2.47
C VAL A 17 -14.98 -2.15 -2.96
N SER A 18 -14.33 -0.99 -2.85
CA SER A 18 -14.96 0.28 -3.19
C SER A 18 -15.24 0.42 -4.69
N VAL A 19 -14.38 -0.11 -5.57
CA VAL A 19 -14.70 -0.18 -7.01
C VAL A 19 -15.90 -1.08 -7.24
N LYS A 20 -15.97 -2.25 -6.58
CA LYS A 20 -17.12 -3.15 -6.74
C LYS A 20 -18.43 -2.59 -6.20
N PHE A 21 -18.37 -1.76 -5.15
CA PHE A 21 -19.51 -1.02 -4.61
C PHE A 21 -19.65 0.39 -5.22
N VAL A 22 -18.96 0.67 -6.34
CA VAL A 22 -19.14 1.87 -7.16
C VAL A 22 -18.94 3.18 -6.37
N HIS A 23 -18.04 3.19 -5.38
CA HIS A 23 -17.66 4.42 -4.69
C HIS A 23 -16.85 5.36 -5.61
N TRP A 24 -16.11 4.78 -6.55
CA TRP A 24 -15.49 5.47 -7.68
C TRP A 24 -15.30 4.47 -8.83
N THR A 25 -15.05 5.02 -10.01
CA THR A 25 -14.81 4.26 -11.24
C THR A 25 -13.42 4.55 -11.78
N TRP A 26 -12.95 3.65 -12.64
CA TRP A 26 -11.74 3.82 -13.43
C TRP A 26 -12.13 3.89 -14.91
N HIS A 27 -11.34 4.61 -15.70
CA HIS A 27 -11.57 4.80 -17.13
C HIS A 27 -11.28 3.53 -17.94
N ASP A 28 -12.19 3.14 -18.83
CA ASP A 28 -12.18 1.89 -19.62
C ASP A 28 -10.90 1.69 -20.46
N THR A 29 -10.57 2.69 -21.25
CA THR A 29 -9.65 2.62 -22.39
C THR A 29 -8.31 3.29 -22.12
N ASP A 30 -8.05 3.72 -20.89
CA ASP A 30 -6.76 4.32 -20.55
C ASP A 30 -5.68 3.22 -20.47
N PRO A 31 -4.69 3.23 -21.38
CA PRO A 31 -3.73 2.15 -21.49
C PRO A 31 -2.77 2.07 -20.30
N ASN A 32 -2.65 3.13 -19.49
CA ASN A 32 -1.84 3.09 -18.27
C ASN A 32 -2.51 2.31 -17.14
N ILE A 33 -3.80 1.97 -17.27
CA ILE A 33 -4.56 1.26 -16.24
C ILE A 33 -5.31 0.05 -16.81
N ALA A 34 -4.94 -0.39 -18.01
CA ALA A 34 -5.56 -1.52 -18.70
C ALA A 34 -5.42 -2.83 -17.91
N ASP A 35 -4.24 -3.08 -17.32
CA ASP A 35 -3.99 -4.26 -16.51
C ASP A 35 -4.58 -4.08 -15.11
N ARG A 36 -5.56 -4.93 -14.76
CA ARG A 36 -6.38 -4.78 -13.55
C ARG A 36 -6.45 -6.04 -12.70
N HIS A 37 -6.65 -5.83 -11.41
CA HIS A 37 -6.97 -6.81 -10.39
C HIS A 37 -8.31 -6.43 -9.76
N TYR A 38 -9.37 -7.21 -10.02
CA TYR A 38 -10.74 -6.86 -9.61
C TYR A 38 -11.13 -5.42 -9.99
N TRP A 39 -10.86 -5.05 -11.26
CA TRP A 39 -11.10 -3.72 -11.83
C TRP A 39 -10.21 -2.59 -11.31
N VAL A 40 -9.37 -2.86 -10.31
CA VAL A 40 -8.37 -1.91 -9.79
C VAL A 40 -7.07 -2.03 -10.61
N PRO A 41 -6.49 -0.94 -11.10
CA PRO A 41 -5.26 -0.99 -11.89
C PRO A 41 -4.06 -1.49 -11.07
N TRP A 42 -3.27 -2.43 -11.62
CA TRP A 42 -2.02 -2.87 -10.98
C TRP A 42 -1.04 -1.72 -10.74
N ASN A 43 -1.07 -0.73 -11.63
CA ASN A 43 -0.25 0.48 -11.52
C ASN A 43 -0.60 1.36 -10.32
N SER A 44 -1.86 1.30 -9.84
CA SER A 44 -2.27 1.98 -8.61
C SER A 44 -1.41 1.52 -7.44
N TYR A 45 -1.33 0.20 -7.22
CA TYR A 45 -0.53 -0.39 -6.13
C TYR A 45 0.96 -0.03 -6.25
N TYR A 46 1.47 0.02 -7.48
CA TYR A 46 2.84 0.43 -7.75
C TYR A 46 3.09 1.88 -7.34
N PHE A 47 2.20 2.81 -7.70
CA PHE A 47 2.27 4.21 -7.31
C PHE A 47 2.17 4.36 -5.80
N HIS A 48 1.19 3.73 -5.15
CA HIS A 48 1.05 3.76 -3.69
C HIS A 48 2.33 3.27 -2.99
N ALA A 49 2.93 2.16 -3.43
CA ALA A 49 4.16 1.64 -2.87
C ALA A 49 5.34 2.61 -3.02
N THR A 50 5.58 3.10 -4.25
CA THR A 50 6.75 3.93 -4.55
C THR A 50 6.63 5.34 -3.97
N PHE A 51 5.43 5.94 -3.99
CA PHE A 51 5.21 7.31 -3.53
C PHE A 51 5.23 7.36 -1.99
N ALA A 52 4.61 6.40 -1.30
CA ALA A 52 4.69 6.31 0.15
C ALA A 52 6.13 6.00 0.63
N PHE A 53 6.87 5.18 -0.13
CA PHE A 53 8.29 5.00 0.14
C PHE A 53 9.08 6.31 -0.04
N ALA A 54 8.92 7.01 -1.16
CA ALA A 54 9.62 8.26 -1.45
C ALA A 54 9.29 9.34 -0.41
N PHE A 55 8.01 9.50 -0.06
CA PHE A 55 7.56 10.41 1.00
C PHE A 55 8.26 10.08 2.32
N SER A 56 8.21 8.81 2.76
CA SER A 56 8.86 8.38 4.00
C SER A 56 10.38 8.59 3.96
N PHE A 57 11.02 8.35 2.80
CA PHE A 57 12.43 8.57 2.62
C PHE A 57 12.78 10.06 2.80
N TRP A 58 12.13 10.96 2.07
CA TRP A 58 12.40 12.39 2.14
C TRP A 58 12.12 12.95 3.53
N PHE A 59 10.97 12.60 4.11
CA PHE A 59 10.57 13.08 5.44
C PHE A 59 11.64 12.79 6.49
N HIS A 60 12.08 11.53 6.60
CA HIS A 60 13.05 11.14 7.62
C HIS A 60 14.45 11.69 7.36
N ASN A 61 14.89 11.77 6.10
CA ASN A 61 16.23 12.26 5.77
C ASN A 61 16.34 13.78 5.91
N VAL A 62 15.36 14.54 5.42
CA VAL A 62 15.33 16.00 5.55
C VAL A 62 15.30 16.41 7.01
N ARG A 63 14.46 15.75 7.81
CA ARG A 63 14.43 16.00 9.25
C ARG A 63 15.80 15.77 9.91
N LYS A 64 16.50 14.69 9.54
CA LYS A 64 17.84 14.38 10.06
C LYS A 64 18.91 15.38 9.58
N TRP A 65 18.75 15.95 8.39
CA TRP A 65 19.69 16.95 7.87
C TRP A 65 19.53 18.31 8.56
N ILE A 66 18.31 18.68 8.93
CA ILE A 66 18.01 19.95 9.60
C ILE A 66 18.22 19.84 11.11
N ASP A 67 17.67 18.79 11.72
CA ASP A 67 17.82 18.55 13.16
C ASP A 67 19.11 17.78 13.42
N ARG A 68 20.15 18.51 13.85
CA ARG A 68 21.47 17.93 14.16
C ARG A 68 21.49 17.09 15.43
N ARG A 69 20.38 17.05 16.20
CA ARG A 69 20.25 16.18 17.37
C ARG A 69 20.21 14.73 16.90
N LYS A 70 20.90 13.83 17.60
CA LYS A 70 20.82 12.37 17.36
C LYS A 70 19.51 11.83 17.96
N LEU A 71 18.38 12.27 17.42
CA LEU A 71 17.05 11.78 17.78
C LEU A 71 16.86 10.37 17.21
N ASP A 72 16.07 9.56 17.92
CA ASP A 72 15.60 8.31 17.32
C ASP A 72 14.66 8.61 16.14
N ARG A 73 14.56 7.67 15.20
CA ARG A 73 13.78 7.82 13.97
C ARG A 73 12.31 8.13 14.22
N TRP A 74 11.77 7.77 15.38
CA TRP A 74 10.35 7.95 15.70
C TRP A 74 10.09 9.09 16.69
N GLN A 75 11.14 9.80 17.11
CA GLN A 75 11.01 10.98 17.97
C GLN A 75 10.78 12.23 17.13
N ALA A 76 9.91 13.13 17.62
CA ALA A 76 9.64 14.41 17.00
C ALA A 76 10.86 15.33 17.07
N GLY A 77 11.21 15.94 15.94
CA GLY A 77 12.23 16.95 15.79
C GLY A 77 11.76 18.34 16.21
N SER A 78 12.58 19.35 15.92
CA SER A 78 12.15 20.75 16.07
C SER A 78 11.03 21.07 15.08
N VAL A 79 10.13 21.99 15.44
CA VAL A 79 9.00 22.41 14.57
C VAL A 79 9.48 22.83 13.18
N LYS A 80 10.62 23.52 13.09
CA LYS A 80 11.23 23.92 11.81
C LYS A 80 11.65 22.70 10.97
N ALA A 81 12.27 21.71 11.60
CA ALA A 81 12.70 20.49 10.91
C ALA A 81 11.51 19.65 10.45
N GLU A 82 10.47 19.54 11.28
CA GLU A 82 9.24 18.81 10.94
C GLU A 82 8.49 19.50 9.80
N LEU A 83 8.30 20.83 9.85
CA LEU A 83 7.64 21.57 8.77
C LEU A 83 8.40 21.46 7.45
N ALA A 84 9.72 21.63 7.49
CA ALA A 84 10.55 21.49 6.30
C ALA A 84 10.54 20.06 5.76
N ALA A 85 10.56 19.05 6.63
CA ALA A 85 10.47 17.64 6.23
C ALA A 85 9.14 17.32 5.55
N VAL A 86 8.00 17.80 6.07
CA VAL A 86 6.69 17.63 5.44
C VAL A 86 6.64 18.31 4.07
N LEU A 87 7.06 19.58 3.99
CA LEU A 87 7.02 20.35 2.74
C LEU A 87 7.88 19.70 1.66
N VAL A 88 9.12 19.32 1.99
CA VAL A 88 10.02 18.67 1.04
C VAL A 88 9.52 17.27 0.69
N ALA A 89 9.02 16.49 1.64
CA ALA A 89 8.47 15.18 1.36
C ALA A 89 7.21 15.25 0.47
N ALA A 90 6.35 16.24 0.67
CA ALA A 90 5.17 16.47 -0.17
C ALA A 90 5.55 16.89 -1.59
N LEU A 91 6.57 17.74 -1.75
CA LEU A 91 7.03 18.20 -3.06
C LEU A 91 7.81 17.11 -3.82
N LEU A 92 8.61 16.31 -3.10
CA LEU A 92 9.53 15.35 -3.71
C LEU A 92 9.03 13.90 -3.70
N SER A 93 7.88 13.60 -3.11
CA SER A 93 7.28 12.25 -3.14
C SER A 93 6.91 11.83 -4.55
N PHE A 94 6.24 12.71 -5.32
CA PHE A 94 5.88 12.45 -6.71
C PHE A 94 7.11 12.22 -7.59
N PRO A 95 8.08 13.15 -7.72
CA PRO A 95 9.24 12.92 -8.56
C PRO A 95 10.11 11.76 -8.06
N GLY A 96 10.25 11.59 -6.74
CA GLY A 96 11.00 10.47 -6.18
C GLY A 96 10.34 9.11 -6.45
N GLY A 97 9.01 9.06 -6.38
CA GLY A 97 8.22 7.89 -6.74
C GLY A 97 8.27 7.59 -8.23
N ALA A 98 8.12 8.61 -9.07
CA ALA A 98 8.24 8.51 -10.53
C ALA A 98 9.64 8.00 -10.95
N LEU A 99 10.71 8.46 -10.31
CA LEU A 99 12.07 7.98 -10.55
C LEU A 99 12.27 6.50 -10.18
N LEU A 100 11.43 5.92 -9.33
CA LEU A 100 11.42 4.49 -9.05
C LEU A 100 10.48 3.75 -10.01
N PHE A 101 9.32 4.32 -10.29
CA PHE A 101 8.32 3.75 -11.19
C PHE A 101 8.86 3.64 -12.61
N ILE A 102 9.30 4.75 -13.22
CA ILE A 102 9.67 4.82 -14.63
C ILE A 102 10.70 3.75 -15.03
N PRO A 103 11.88 3.64 -14.38
CA PRO A 103 12.90 2.68 -14.81
C PRO A 103 12.59 1.23 -14.45
N LEU A 104 11.68 0.98 -13.49
CA LEU A 104 11.32 -0.37 -13.07
C LEU A 104 10.05 -0.89 -13.74
N TYR A 105 9.18 0.00 -14.22
CA TYR A 105 7.93 -0.34 -14.88
C TYR A 105 8.06 -0.27 -16.40
N HIS A 106 8.35 0.92 -16.94
CA HIS A 106 8.25 1.16 -18.38
C HIS A 106 9.17 0.26 -19.23
N PRO A 107 10.43 -0.04 -18.84
CA PRO A 107 11.24 -0.95 -19.63
C PRO A 107 10.61 -2.33 -19.79
N PHE A 108 10.08 -2.90 -18.71
CA PHE A 108 9.50 -4.24 -18.72
C PHE A 108 8.12 -4.27 -19.37
N HIS A 109 7.25 -3.33 -19.00
CA HIS A 109 5.90 -3.29 -19.50
C HIS A 109 5.83 -2.79 -20.95
N ASP A 110 6.44 -1.64 -21.25
CA ASP A 110 6.23 -0.98 -22.55
C ASP A 110 7.14 -1.52 -23.67
N PHE A 111 8.38 -1.94 -23.36
CA PHE A 111 9.28 -2.51 -24.38
C PHE A 111 9.21 -4.04 -24.45
N PHE A 112 9.13 -4.72 -23.30
CA PHE A 112 9.12 -6.19 -23.26
C PHE A 112 7.71 -6.80 -23.16
N GLY A 113 6.65 -5.99 -23.03
CA GLY A 113 5.27 -6.47 -22.97
C GLY A 113 4.96 -7.31 -21.73
N VAL A 114 5.72 -7.11 -20.64
CA VAL A 114 5.49 -7.80 -19.37
C VAL A 114 4.19 -7.26 -18.75
N PRO A 115 3.22 -8.12 -18.38
CA PRO A 115 1.99 -7.66 -17.75
C PRO A 115 2.25 -6.85 -16.46
N GLY A 116 1.43 -5.82 -16.23
CA GLY A 116 1.48 -4.94 -15.06
C GLY A 116 1.35 -5.70 -13.74
N GLU A 117 0.63 -6.82 -13.72
CA GLU A 117 0.58 -7.74 -12.58
C GLU A 117 1.98 -8.21 -12.18
N VAL A 118 2.76 -8.68 -13.15
CA VAL A 118 4.08 -9.26 -12.91
C VAL A 118 5.04 -8.19 -12.39
N THR A 119 4.98 -6.97 -12.94
CA THR A 119 5.84 -5.86 -12.48
C THR A 119 5.46 -5.41 -11.06
N ALA A 120 4.17 -5.28 -10.76
CA ALA A 120 3.67 -4.91 -9.43
C ALA A 120 4.00 -5.97 -8.37
N VAL A 121 3.73 -7.25 -8.64
CA VAL A 121 4.05 -8.36 -7.73
C VAL A 121 5.56 -8.44 -7.49
N THR A 122 6.38 -8.24 -8.54
CA THR A 122 7.85 -8.22 -8.41
C THR A 122 8.31 -7.09 -7.48
N LEU A 123 7.76 -5.88 -7.63
CA LEU A 123 8.08 -4.76 -6.74
C LEU A 123 7.72 -5.09 -5.29
N LEU A 124 6.50 -5.57 -5.04
CA LEU A 124 6.03 -5.90 -3.70
C LEU A 124 6.87 -7.01 -3.07
N PHE A 125 7.27 -8.01 -3.87
CA PHE A 125 8.17 -9.06 -3.44
C PHE A 125 9.56 -8.53 -3.06
N VAL A 126 10.14 -7.62 -3.86
CA VAL A 126 11.40 -6.94 -3.53
C VAL A 126 11.26 -6.12 -2.25
N PHE A 127 10.15 -5.40 -2.06
CA PHE A 127 9.90 -4.61 -0.85
C PHE A 127 9.79 -5.51 0.38
N LEU A 128 9.03 -6.61 0.28
CA LEU A 128 8.83 -7.57 1.36
C LEU A 128 10.14 -8.27 1.74
N THR A 129 10.88 -8.81 0.77
CA THR A 129 12.13 -9.52 1.01
C THR A 129 13.22 -8.60 1.55
N THR A 130 13.30 -7.37 1.04
CA THR A 130 14.22 -6.35 1.56
C THR A 130 13.85 -5.98 2.99
N LEU A 131 12.57 -5.70 3.25
CA LEU A 131 12.08 -5.42 4.60
C LEU A 131 12.43 -6.57 5.56
N TRP A 132 12.12 -7.80 5.18
CA TRP A 132 12.35 -8.98 5.99
C TRP A 132 13.83 -9.19 6.30
N LYS A 133 14.70 -9.04 5.30
CA LYS A 133 16.16 -9.14 5.46
C LYS A 133 16.72 -8.07 6.40
N PHE A 134 16.31 -6.81 6.22
CA PHE A 134 16.80 -5.70 7.03
C PHE A 134 16.23 -5.69 8.44
N ASP A 135 14.96 -6.06 8.62
CA ASP A 135 14.36 -6.20 9.94
C ASP A 135 15.07 -7.28 10.76
N ARG A 136 15.36 -8.45 10.16
CA ARG A 136 16.11 -9.52 10.83
C ARG A 136 17.56 -9.18 11.17
N LYS A 137 18.18 -8.26 10.44
CA LYS A 137 19.55 -7.79 10.71
C LYS A 137 19.60 -6.53 11.57
N SER A 138 18.44 -5.97 11.93
CA SER A 138 18.37 -4.75 12.70
C SER A 138 18.70 -5.04 14.16
N ASN A 139 19.74 -4.40 14.71
CA ASN A 139 19.96 -4.29 16.16
C ASN A 139 18.96 -3.29 16.77
N ARG A 140 17.66 -3.47 16.47
CA ARG A 140 16.58 -2.69 17.08
C ARG A 140 16.63 -2.90 18.59
N ARG A 141 16.55 -1.82 19.37
CA ARG A 141 16.32 -1.92 20.81
C ARG A 141 14.91 -2.49 21.03
N LEU A 142 14.65 -3.15 22.16
CA LEU A 142 13.31 -3.62 22.50
C LEU A 142 12.28 -2.52 22.19
N PRO A 143 11.19 -2.82 21.49
CA PRO A 143 10.15 -1.82 21.28
C PRO A 143 9.65 -1.36 22.65
N GLU A 144 9.46 -0.05 22.80
CA GLU A 144 8.63 0.46 23.88
C GLU A 144 7.25 -0.18 23.75
N LYS A 145 6.62 -0.52 24.89
CA LYS A 145 5.26 -1.03 24.91
C LYS A 145 4.37 -0.14 24.03
N LEU A 146 3.51 -0.77 23.23
CA LEU A 146 2.58 -0.04 22.37
C LEU A 146 1.82 0.98 23.22
N ASP A 147 2.03 2.26 22.91
CA ASP A 147 1.38 3.35 23.62
C ASP A 147 -0.11 3.42 23.26
N THR A 148 -0.84 4.36 23.86
CA THR A 148 -2.28 4.48 23.59
C THR A 148 -2.56 4.80 22.12
N MET A 149 -1.72 5.60 21.46
CA MET A 149 -1.89 5.92 20.04
C MET A 149 -1.58 4.72 19.14
N GLY A 150 -0.54 3.95 19.45
CA GLY A 150 -0.24 2.70 18.74
C GLY A 150 -1.36 1.67 18.87
N ARG A 151 -1.99 1.55 20.06
CA ARG A 151 -3.18 0.70 20.24
C ARG A 151 -4.39 1.21 19.46
N ALA A 152 -4.63 2.52 19.45
CA ALA A 152 -5.70 3.12 18.66
C ALA A 152 -5.50 2.87 17.16
N LEU A 153 -4.26 2.99 16.67
CA LEU A 153 -3.91 2.67 15.28
C LEU A 153 -4.17 1.20 14.94
N MET A 154 -3.77 0.27 15.82
CA MET A 154 -4.04 -1.16 15.61
C MET A 154 -5.54 -1.47 15.61
N ALA A 155 -6.31 -0.86 16.51
CA ALA A 155 -7.76 -1.00 16.54
C ALA A 155 -8.40 -0.44 15.25
N HIS A 156 -7.91 0.69 14.76
CA HIS A 156 -8.35 1.27 13.49
C HIS A 156 -8.06 0.34 12.30
N LEU A 157 -6.88 -0.28 12.24
CA LEU A 157 -6.55 -1.26 11.20
C LEU A 157 -7.49 -2.48 11.27
N VAL A 158 -7.75 -3.02 12.46
CA VAL A 158 -8.70 -4.13 12.62
C VAL A 158 -10.09 -3.74 12.14
N LEU A 159 -10.57 -2.55 12.51
CA LEU A 159 -11.87 -2.05 12.07
C LEU A 159 -11.91 -1.84 10.54
N HIS A 160 -10.83 -1.32 9.95
CA HIS A 160 -10.69 -1.12 8.51
C HIS A 160 -10.88 -2.44 7.75
N TYR A 161 -10.08 -3.46 8.06
CA TYR A 161 -10.20 -4.77 7.40
C TYR A 161 -11.54 -5.43 7.68
N ALA A 162 -12.05 -5.36 8.93
CA ALA A 162 -13.34 -5.92 9.29
C ALA A 162 -14.50 -5.27 8.52
N THR A 163 -14.43 -3.95 8.28
CA THR A 163 -15.45 -3.21 7.52
C THR A 163 -15.52 -3.70 6.08
N PHE A 164 -14.39 -3.71 5.35
CA PHE A 164 -14.38 -4.17 3.95
C PHE A 164 -14.71 -5.65 3.83
N PHE A 165 -14.27 -6.47 4.78
CA PHE A 165 -14.63 -7.88 4.83
C PHE A 165 -16.14 -8.09 5.05
N ALA A 166 -16.74 -7.33 5.97
CA ALA A 166 -18.18 -7.36 6.22
C ALA A 166 -18.98 -6.88 4.99
N MET A 167 -18.52 -5.84 4.29
CA MET A 167 -19.16 -5.36 3.07
C MET A 167 -19.29 -6.48 2.02
N VAL A 168 -18.22 -7.22 1.76
CA VAL A 168 -18.23 -8.32 0.78
C VAL A 168 -19.15 -9.48 1.20
N ILE A 169 -19.21 -9.79 2.50
CA ILE A 169 -20.04 -10.90 2.99
C ILE A 169 -21.52 -10.53 3.01
N PHE A 170 -21.85 -9.36 3.57
CA PHE A 170 -23.23 -9.05 3.97
C PHE A 170 -23.95 -8.10 3.01
N LEU A 171 -23.23 -7.31 2.22
CA LEU A 171 -23.84 -6.32 1.33
C LEU A 171 -23.87 -6.82 -0.11
N ASN A 172 -24.76 -6.25 -0.90
CA ASN A 172 -24.95 -6.57 -2.30
C ASN A 172 -24.57 -5.34 -3.14
N PRO A 173 -23.58 -5.44 -4.04
CA PRO A 173 -23.20 -4.33 -4.91
C PRO A 173 -24.33 -3.90 -5.85
N GLU A 174 -25.22 -4.81 -6.24
CA GLU A 174 -26.41 -4.52 -7.06
C GLU A 174 -27.44 -3.59 -6.38
N ASP A 175 -27.40 -3.49 -5.06
CA ASP A 175 -28.28 -2.58 -4.31
C ASP A 175 -27.71 -1.14 -4.26
N VAL A 176 -26.51 -0.91 -4.80
CA VAL A 176 -25.85 0.40 -4.78
C VAL A 176 -26.14 1.22 -6.03
N VAL A 177 -26.61 2.44 -5.80
CA VAL A 177 -26.84 3.45 -6.83
C VAL A 177 -26.00 4.68 -6.52
N ALA A 178 -25.12 5.05 -7.45
CA ALA A 178 -24.17 6.16 -7.28
C ALA A 178 -24.49 7.29 -8.26
N ALA A 179 -25.14 8.34 -7.75
CA ALA A 179 -25.39 9.59 -8.48
C ALA A 179 -24.30 10.61 -8.15
N GLY A 180 -23.57 11.08 -9.17
CA GLY A 180 -22.45 11.99 -8.93
C GLY A 180 -21.73 12.44 -10.19
N LEU A 181 -20.57 13.06 -9.97
CA LEU A 181 -19.62 13.42 -11.02
C LEU A 181 -18.90 12.15 -11.48
N HIS A 182 -19.03 11.84 -12.77
CA HIS A 182 -18.41 10.67 -13.41
C HIS A 182 -17.66 11.09 -14.67
N GLU A 183 -17.00 10.14 -15.33
CA GLU A 183 -16.41 10.37 -16.64
C GLU A 183 -17.48 10.85 -17.64
N PRO A 184 -17.28 11.98 -18.34
CA PRO A 184 -18.32 12.51 -19.22
C PRO A 184 -18.68 11.52 -20.34
N ILE A 185 -19.97 11.36 -20.58
CA ILE A 185 -20.47 10.56 -21.71
C ILE A 185 -20.41 11.39 -22.99
N GLY A 186 -19.98 10.81 -24.10
CA GLY A 186 -19.82 11.53 -25.36
C GLY A 186 -19.48 10.61 -26.52
N ASP A 187 -18.91 11.20 -27.57
CA ASP A 187 -18.56 10.50 -28.81
C ASP A 187 -17.53 9.39 -28.56
N CYS A 188 -17.92 8.15 -28.85
CA CYS A 188 -17.11 6.94 -28.71
C CYS A 188 -15.86 6.92 -29.61
N THR A 189 -15.83 7.75 -30.66
CA THR A 189 -14.71 7.86 -31.59
C THR A 189 -13.69 8.93 -31.20
N ALA A 190 -14.05 9.84 -30.27
CA ALA A 190 -13.15 10.88 -29.81
C ALA A 190 -11.99 10.28 -29.01
N ARG A 191 -10.76 10.60 -29.44
CA ARG A 191 -9.52 10.13 -28.81
C ARG A 191 -8.73 11.30 -28.26
N THR A 192 -8.10 11.10 -27.11
CA THR A 192 -7.17 12.05 -26.50
C THR A 192 -5.80 11.38 -26.32
N PRO A 193 -4.71 12.07 -26.67
CA PRO A 193 -3.37 11.53 -26.44
C PRO A 193 -3.05 11.47 -24.94
N VAL A 194 -2.45 10.35 -24.54
CA VAL A 194 -1.89 10.11 -23.21
C VAL A 194 -0.38 10.10 -23.35
N HIS A 195 0.27 11.13 -22.83
CA HIS A 195 1.72 11.24 -22.88
C HIS A 195 2.36 10.44 -21.73
N THR A 196 3.02 9.33 -22.06
CA THR A 196 3.95 8.67 -21.14
C THR A 196 5.37 9.20 -21.39
N VAL A 197 6.29 8.93 -20.45
CA VAL A 197 7.67 9.43 -20.53
C VAL A 197 8.40 8.93 -21.79
N LEU A 198 7.98 7.78 -22.33
CA LEU A 198 8.65 7.11 -23.45
C LEU A 198 7.80 7.07 -24.73
N LYS A 199 6.47 7.19 -24.64
CA LYS A 199 5.57 7.04 -25.78
C LYS A 199 4.30 7.88 -25.60
N THR A 200 3.72 8.33 -26.70
CA THR A 200 2.34 8.84 -26.67
C THR A 200 1.40 7.71 -27.05
N LEU A 201 0.47 7.40 -26.15
CA LEU A 201 -0.61 6.44 -26.37
C LEU A 201 -1.92 7.22 -26.57
N GLU A 202 -3.00 6.53 -26.91
CA GLU A 202 -4.32 7.14 -27.08
C GLU A 202 -5.34 6.44 -26.20
N LYS A 203 -6.29 7.21 -25.67
CA LYS A 203 -7.47 6.69 -24.99
C LYS A 203 -8.73 7.37 -25.52
N ARG A 204 -9.91 6.83 -25.24
CA ARG A 204 -11.16 7.55 -25.52
C ARG A 204 -11.25 8.79 -24.64
N THR A 205 -11.81 9.87 -25.17
CA THR A 205 -12.00 11.11 -24.40
C THR A 205 -13.18 11.01 -23.43
N TYR A 206 -14.15 10.19 -23.78
CA TYR A 206 -15.44 10.07 -23.12
C TYR A 206 -15.80 8.60 -22.88
N LEU A 207 -16.61 8.37 -21.87
CA LEU A 207 -17.23 7.07 -21.65
C LEU A 207 -18.25 6.81 -22.77
N CYS A 208 -18.06 5.71 -23.49
CA CYS A 208 -19.00 5.28 -24.51
C CYS A 208 -20.10 4.43 -23.86
N ALA A 209 -21.27 5.04 -23.59
CA ALA A 209 -22.34 4.34 -22.88
C ALA A 209 -22.94 3.12 -23.64
N ALA A 210 -22.62 2.97 -24.93
CA ALA A 210 -23.00 1.82 -25.75
C ALA A 210 -21.92 0.72 -25.83
N ASP A 211 -20.67 1.03 -25.49
CA ASP A 211 -19.51 0.14 -25.69
C ASP A 211 -18.41 0.48 -24.67
N TYR A 212 -18.55 -0.03 -23.45
CA TYR A 212 -17.57 0.06 -22.36
C TYR A 212 -17.37 -1.34 -21.75
N ASP A 213 -16.23 -1.59 -21.10
CA ASP A 213 -15.83 -2.93 -20.66
C ASP A 213 -15.99 -3.18 -19.16
N GLU A 214 -16.30 -2.14 -18.38
CA GLU A 214 -16.45 -2.22 -16.94
C GLU A 214 -17.66 -3.03 -16.52
N LYS A 215 -17.41 -4.24 -15.98
CA LYS A 215 -18.49 -5.11 -15.52
C LYS A 215 -18.98 -4.83 -14.11
N TYR A 216 -18.42 -3.86 -13.40
CA TYR A 216 -18.77 -3.57 -12.00
C TYR A 216 -19.87 -2.53 -11.85
N PHE A 217 -20.23 -1.81 -12.93
CA PHE A 217 -21.38 -0.93 -12.97
C PHE A 217 -22.07 -0.97 -14.34
N ASP A 218 -23.33 -0.57 -14.37
CA ASP A 218 -24.06 -0.27 -15.59
C ASP A 218 -25.17 0.77 -15.34
N PHE A 219 -26.13 0.85 -16.25
CA PHE A 219 -27.27 1.77 -16.17
C PHE A 219 -28.61 1.05 -15.96
N HIS A 220 -28.62 -0.20 -15.48
CA HIS A 220 -29.85 -1.02 -15.41
C HIS A 220 -30.93 -0.45 -14.47
N CYS A 221 -30.53 0.32 -13.46
CA CYS A 221 -31.44 0.97 -12.52
C CYS A 221 -32.07 2.27 -13.08
N LEU A 222 -31.75 2.64 -14.32
CA LEU A 222 -32.31 3.80 -15.01
C LEU A 222 -33.22 3.36 -16.16
N ASP A 223 -34.32 4.09 -16.34
CA ASP A 223 -35.20 3.89 -17.50
C ASP A 223 -34.50 4.22 -18.83
N ARG A 224 -33.49 5.10 -18.78
CA ARG A 224 -32.74 5.57 -19.95
C ARG A 224 -31.28 5.82 -19.58
N VAL A 225 -30.40 5.38 -20.46
CA VAL A 225 -28.96 5.68 -20.40
C VAL A 225 -28.75 7.20 -20.41
N PRO A 226 -27.78 7.74 -19.65
CA PRO A 226 -27.54 9.18 -19.63
C PRO A 226 -27.15 9.71 -21.01
N ARG A 227 -27.51 10.97 -21.28
CA ARG A 227 -27.32 11.58 -22.59
C ARG A 227 -25.87 11.93 -22.85
N GLU A 228 -25.47 11.99 -24.11
CA GLU A 228 -24.20 12.58 -24.51
C GLU A 228 -24.03 14.01 -23.94
N GLY A 229 -22.82 14.33 -23.50
CA GLY A 229 -22.48 15.55 -22.76
C GLY A 229 -22.74 15.50 -21.25
N SER A 230 -23.32 14.42 -20.73
CA SER A 230 -23.56 14.28 -19.29
C SER A 230 -22.26 13.98 -18.56
N TYR A 231 -21.88 14.84 -17.62
CA TYR A 231 -20.77 14.60 -16.67
C TYR A 231 -21.27 14.33 -15.25
N TRP A 232 -22.55 14.63 -14.97
CA TRP A 232 -23.22 14.29 -13.73
C TRP A 232 -24.37 13.33 -14.03
N TYR A 233 -24.22 12.07 -13.63
CA TYR A 233 -25.23 11.04 -13.90
C TYR A 233 -25.21 9.96 -12.83
N THR A 234 -26.13 9.00 -12.96
CA THR A 234 -26.27 7.89 -12.04
C THR A 234 -25.76 6.61 -12.69
N ILE A 235 -25.03 5.82 -11.93
CA ILE A 235 -24.61 4.46 -12.28
C ILE A 235 -25.08 3.49 -11.21
N CYS A 236 -25.24 2.24 -11.61
CA CYS A 236 -25.82 1.17 -10.81
C CYS A 236 -24.76 0.08 -10.65
N GLY A 237 -24.53 -0.41 -9.43
CA GLY A 237 -23.62 -1.52 -9.21
C GLY A 237 -24.14 -2.83 -9.81
N THR A 238 -23.25 -3.73 -10.17
CA THR A 238 -23.61 -5.05 -10.70
C THR A 238 -23.38 -6.14 -9.64
N PRO A 239 -24.09 -7.28 -9.71
CA PRO A 239 -23.88 -8.38 -8.77
C PRO A 239 -22.46 -8.95 -8.87
N PHE A 240 -21.99 -9.61 -7.81
CA PHE A 240 -20.73 -10.36 -7.87
C PHE A 240 -20.83 -11.50 -8.90
N GLU A 241 -19.88 -11.60 -9.82
CA GLU A 241 -19.75 -12.79 -10.68
C GLU A 241 -19.48 -14.04 -9.83
N ASN A 242 -18.57 -13.91 -8.85
CA ASN A 242 -18.25 -14.94 -7.89
C ASN A 242 -17.96 -14.31 -6.51
N ARG A 243 -18.97 -14.24 -5.63
CA ARG A 243 -18.80 -13.66 -4.29
C ARG A 243 -17.76 -14.41 -3.45
N ALA A 244 -17.71 -15.74 -3.56
CA ALA A 244 -16.79 -16.56 -2.78
C ALA A 244 -15.32 -16.23 -3.08
N GLU A 245 -15.02 -15.89 -4.33
CA GLU A 245 -13.70 -15.45 -4.76
C GLU A 245 -13.29 -14.14 -4.08
N TYR A 246 -14.17 -13.13 -4.07
CA TYR A 246 -13.93 -11.87 -3.36
C TYR A 246 -13.70 -12.10 -1.86
N VAL A 247 -14.51 -12.95 -1.23
CA VAL A 247 -14.34 -13.32 0.19
C VAL A 247 -12.96 -13.94 0.41
N LEU A 248 -12.56 -14.89 -0.43
CA LEU A 248 -11.26 -15.56 -0.33
C LEU A 248 -10.09 -14.57 -0.50
N VAL A 249 -10.18 -13.66 -1.46
CA VAL A 249 -9.15 -12.64 -1.70
C VAL A 249 -9.06 -11.66 -0.53
N MET A 250 -10.19 -11.22 0.03
CA MET A 250 -10.18 -10.39 1.25
C MET A 250 -9.61 -11.12 2.46
N MET A 251 -9.90 -12.42 2.62
CA MET A 251 -9.28 -13.25 3.67
C MET A 251 -7.76 -13.32 3.49
N LEU A 252 -7.30 -13.54 2.25
CA LEU A 252 -5.88 -13.63 1.94
C LEU A 252 -5.16 -12.31 2.21
N ILE A 253 -5.69 -11.18 1.72
CA ILE A 253 -5.13 -9.86 1.96
C ILE A 253 -5.07 -9.56 3.46
N SER A 254 -6.16 -9.82 4.19
CA SER A 254 -6.22 -9.61 5.64
C SER A 254 -5.21 -10.48 6.38
N PHE A 255 -5.03 -11.73 5.96
CA PHE A 255 -4.03 -12.63 6.53
C PHE A 255 -2.60 -12.14 6.30
N VAL A 256 -2.26 -11.78 5.06
CA VAL A 256 -0.93 -11.24 4.71
C VAL A 256 -0.66 -9.93 5.45
N ALA A 257 -1.65 -9.04 5.51
CA ALA A 257 -1.57 -7.80 6.26
C ALA A 257 -1.33 -8.06 7.74
N MET A 258 -2.13 -8.93 8.37
CA MET A 258 -1.94 -9.34 9.76
C MET A 258 -0.53 -9.88 10.01
N MET A 259 -0.02 -10.74 9.14
CA MET A 259 1.34 -11.29 9.26
C MET A 259 2.41 -10.19 9.15
N ALA A 260 2.26 -9.26 8.20
CA ALA A 260 3.18 -8.15 8.03
C ALA A 260 3.16 -7.20 9.24
N PHE A 261 1.98 -6.76 9.69
CA PHE A 261 1.83 -5.90 10.86
C PHE A 261 2.34 -6.60 12.12
N ARG A 262 2.05 -7.89 12.29
CA ARG A 262 2.55 -8.67 13.42
C ARG A 262 4.07 -8.77 13.42
N SER A 263 4.67 -9.05 12.26
CA SER A 263 6.12 -9.09 12.14
C SER A 263 6.78 -7.74 12.43
N ILE A 264 6.13 -6.63 12.06
CA ILE A 264 6.68 -5.27 12.20
C ILE A 264 6.43 -4.66 13.58
N HIS A 265 5.41 -5.10 14.32
CA HIS A 265 5.01 -4.48 15.59
C HIS A 265 5.10 -5.40 16.81
N PHE A 266 4.99 -6.73 16.64
CA PHE A 266 4.83 -7.67 17.76
C PHE A 266 5.88 -8.81 17.83
N ASP A 267 6.42 -9.30 16.71
CA ASP A 267 7.37 -10.44 16.69
C ASP A 267 8.80 -10.10 17.18
N TYR A 268 8.92 -9.08 18.03
CA TYR A 268 10.15 -8.70 18.72
C TYR A 268 10.37 -9.51 20.02
N ASP A 269 9.30 -9.89 20.71
CA ASP A 269 9.36 -10.37 22.10
C ASP A 269 10.17 -11.66 22.24
N VAL A 270 9.87 -12.68 21.41
CA VAL A 270 10.49 -14.02 21.52
C VAL A 270 11.99 -14.01 21.20
N ARG A 271 12.43 -13.14 20.28
CA ARG A 271 13.84 -13.12 19.83
C ARG A 271 14.77 -12.49 20.86
N PHE A 272 14.31 -11.47 21.59
CA PHE A 272 15.11 -10.81 22.61
C PHE A 272 15.12 -11.59 23.92
N GLU A 273 14.04 -12.27 24.31
CA GLU A 273 14.07 -13.18 25.46
C GLU A 273 15.14 -14.25 25.31
N ILE A 274 15.26 -14.88 24.12
CA ILE A 274 16.33 -15.85 23.84
C ILE A 274 17.70 -15.17 23.86
N TYR A 275 17.84 -13.98 23.28
CA TYR A 275 19.14 -13.28 23.25
C TYR A 275 19.60 -12.87 24.66
N ASP A 276 18.69 -12.39 25.52
CA ASP A 276 18.97 -12.04 26.90
C ASP A 276 19.20 -13.28 27.77
N LEU A 277 18.50 -14.39 27.53
CA LEU A 277 18.79 -15.68 28.17
C LEU A 277 20.20 -16.17 27.82
N VAL A 278 20.59 -16.14 26.54
CA VAL A 278 21.92 -16.54 26.07
C VAL A 278 23.00 -15.59 26.60
N ARG A 279 22.73 -14.29 26.66
CA ARG A 279 23.66 -13.30 27.22
C ARG A 279 23.84 -13.50 28.72
N LYS A 280 22.75 -13.73 29.47
CA LYS A 280 22.79 -14.04 30.91
C LYS A 280 23.57 -15.32 31.20
N ASP A 281 23.39 -16.38 30.41
CA ASP A 281 24.16 -17.64 30.52
C ASP A 281 25.66 -17.41 30.28
N LYS A 282 26.02 -16.61 29.26
CA LYS A 282 27.41 -16.25 28.99
C LYS A 282 28.03 -15.41 30.11
N SER A 283 27.32 -14.44 30.67
CA SER A 283 27.81 -13.65 31.81
C SER A 283 27.92 -14.47 33.10
N GLY A 284 26.99 -15.42 33.33
CA GLY A 284 27.04 -16.34 34.47
C GLY A 284 28.23 -17.29 34.43
N LYS A 285 28.54 -17.85 33.24
CA LYS A 285 29.73 -18.69 33.02
C LYS A 285 31.05 -17.91 33.11
N GLN A 286 31.04 -16.62 32.82
CA GLN A 286 32.23 -15.77 32.92
C GLN A 286 32.53 -15.37 34.38
N GLN A 287 31.50 -15.20 35.22
CA GLN A 287 31.69 -15.00 36.68
C GLN A 287 32.12 -16.28 37.41
N SER A 288 31.64 -17.46 37.01
CA SER A 288 32.06 -18.72 37.63
C SER A 288 33.48 -19.17 37.29
N SER A 289 34.07 -18.66 36.19
CA SER A 289 35.45 -19.01 35.78
C SER A 289 36.53 -18.08 36.37
N VAL A 290 36.17 -16.87 36.82
CA VAL A 290 37.12 -15.95 37.48
C VAL A 290 37.23 -16.22 38.99
N GLY A 291 36.24 -16.87 39.62
CA GLY A 291 36.23 -17.16 41.06
C GLY A 291 37.09 -18.33 41.56
N SER A 292 37.70 -19.16 40.69
CA SER A 292 38.41 -20.39 41.14
C SER A 292 39.94 -20.34 41.09
N LYS A 293 40.56 -19.22 40.67
CA LYS A 293 42.04 -19.14 40.54
C LYS A 293 42.78 -18.40 41.66
N GLN A 294 42.12 -18.04 42.76
CA GLN A 294 42.75 -17.26 43.83
C GLN A 294 42.69 -17.95 45.20
N SER A 295 43.14 -19.22 45.27
CA SER A 295 43.51 -19.86 46.54
C SER A 295 44.46 -21.02 46.27
N LYS A 296 45.75 -20.72 46.08
CA LYS A 296 46.91 -21.65 46.25
C LYS A 296 48.21 -20.92 45.89
N LYS A 297 48.72 -20.13 46.83
CA LYS A 297 50.15 -19.87 47.04
C LYS A 297 50.32 -19.01 48.28
N ASN A 298 50.49 -19.67 49.41
CA ASN A 298 51.20 -19.17 50.59
C ASN A 298 51.48 -20.39 51.47
N LYS A 299 52.64 -21.00 51.23
CA LYS A 299 53.49 -21.74 52.17
C LYS A 299 54.83 -21.96 51.49
#